data_AF-A0A9F3QWC2-F1
#
_entry.id   AF-A0A9F3QWC2-F1
#
_cell.length_a   1.000
_cell.length_b   1.000
_cell.length_c   1.000
_cell.angle_alpha   90.00
_cell.angle_beta   90.00
_cell.angle_gamma   90.00
#
_symmetry.space_group_name_H-M   'P 1'
#
loop_
_entity.id
_entity.type
_entity.pdbx_description
1 polymer ?
#
loop_
_entity_poly.entity_id
_entity_poly.type
_entity_poly.pdbx_seq_one_letter_code
_entity_poly.pdbx_strand_id
1 'polypeptide(L)'
;LSVLDVTSDSVRLYWTVPTGSFDSFLVQYKDADGQPQALPVEGSSREVTVNNLAPSRRYKFNLYGVSGRKRSSPLSTDATTASLT
;
A
#
# COMPACT_ATOMS: atom_id res chain seq x y z
N LEU A 1 3.29 -5.31 -7.16
CA LEU A 1 3.38 -4.56 -5.89
C LEU A 1 4.46 -5.22 -5.06
N SER A 2 5.48 -4.48 -4.70
CA SER A 2 6.65 -4.97 -3.97
C SER A 2 6.89 -4.13 -2.73
N VAL A 3 7.51 -4.73 -1.73
CA VAL A 3 7.99 -4.04 -0.51
C VAL A 3 9.42 -3.59 -0.77
N LEU A 4 9.70 -2.30 -0.55
CA LEU A 4 11.05 -1.75 -0.64
C LEU A 4 11.75 -1.68 0.72
N ASP A 5 11.03 -1.27 1.75
CA ASP A 5 11.58 -1.06 3.09
C ASP A 5 10.51 -1.28 4.16
N VAL A 6 10.93 -1.67 5.36
CA VAL A 6 10.07 -1.96 6.50
C VAL A 6 10.73 -1.49 7.80
N THR A 7 10.04 -0.63 8.54
CA THR A 7 10.42 -0.22 9.90
C THR A 7 9.49 -0.87 10.93
N SER A 8 9.64 -0.49 12.21
CA SER A 8 8.70 -0.91 13.27
C SER A 8 7.30 -0.32 13.09
N ASP A 9 7.15 0.76 12.32
CA ASP A 9 5.91 1.54 12.22
C ASP A 9 5.54 1.94 10.78
N SER A 10 6.31 1.50 9.78
CA SER A 10 6.06 1.85 8.39
C SER A 10 6.46 0.76 7.41
N VAL A 11 5.83 0.81 6.23
CA VAL A 11 6.18 -0.03 5.07
C VAL A 11 6.22 0.85 3.84
N ARG A 12 7.33 0.82 3.09
CA ARG A 12 7.46 1.47 1.78
C ARG A 12 7.14 0.48 0.67
N LEU A 13 6.16 0.83 -0.15
CA LEU A 13 5.66 0.02 -1.26
C LEU A 13 6.09 0.62 -2.60
N TYR A 14 6.31 -0.24 -3.59
CA TYR A 14 6.62 0.12 -4.97
C TYR A 14 5.79 -0.66 -5.99
N TRP A 15 5.46 -0.03 -7.11
CA TRP A 15 4.79 -0.66 -8.24
C TRP A 15 5.21 -0.07 -9.57
N THR A 16 5.01 -0.85 -10.63
CA THR A 16 5.15 -0.43 -12.02
C THR A 16 3.80 -0.45 -12.73
N VAL A 17 3.70 0.35 -13.79
CA VAL A 17 2.55 0.36 -14.71
C VAL A 17 3.07 -0.06 -16.08
N PRO A 18 2.87 -1.32 -16.51
CA PRO A 18 3.42 -1.80 -17.77
C PRO A 18 2.86 -1.08 -18.99
N THR A 19 1.58 -0.71 -18.96
CA THR A 19 0.87 -0.03 -20.05
C THR A 19 -0.21 0.92 -19.52
N GLY A 20 -0.46 1.99 -20.27
CA GLY A 20 -1.49 2.98 -19.96
C GLY A 20 -1.12 3.90 -18.80
N SER A 21 -2.14 4.52 -18.21
CA SER A 21 -2.02 5.40 -17.05
C SER A 21 -3.28 5.30 -16.19
N PHE A 22 -3.14 5.64 -14.92
CA PHE A 22 -4.24 5.78 -13.98
C PHE A 22 -4.30 7.23 -13.50
N ASP A 23 -5.50 7.72 -13.20
CA ASP A 23 -5.69 9.06 -12.62
C ASP A 23 -5.09 9.12 -11.22
N SER A 24 -5.24 8.01 -10.47
CA SER A 24 -4.68 7.83 -9.13
C SER A 24 -4.51 6.35 -8.80
N PHE A 25 -3.89 6.09 -7.67
CA PHE A 25 -3.89 4.77 -7.03
C PHE A 25 -4.57 4.84 -5.67
N LEU A 26 -5.00 3.67 -5.19
CA LEU A 26 -5.51 3.49 -3.85
C LEU A 26 -4.80 2.31 -3.19
N VAL A 27 -4.15 2.55 -2.06
CA VAL A 27 -3.65 1.48 -1.19
C VAL A 27 -4.70 1.19 -0.12
N GLN A 28 -5.07 -0.08 0.03
CA GLN A 28 -5.93 -0.53 1.10
C GLN A 28 -5.24 -1.57 1.97
N TYR A 29 -5.46 -1.49 3.28
CA TYR A 29 -4.96 -2.43 4.28
C TYR A 29 -5.92 -2.48 5.46
N LYS A 30 -5.70 -3.39 6.41
CA LYS A 30 -6.37 -3.37 7.71
C LYS A 30 -5.39 -2.94 8.78
N ASP A 31 -5.80 -2.01 9.64
CA ASP A 31 -4.95 -1.55 10.75
C ASP A 31 -4.87 -2.56 11.91
N ALA A 32 -4.27 -2.12 13.03
CA ALA A 32 -4.09 -2.90 14.25
C ALA A 32 -5.40 -3.46 14.83
N ASP A 33 -6.49 -2.73 14.66
CA ASP A 33 -7.83 -3.08 15.15
C ASP A 33 -8.64 -3.86 14.10
N GLY A 34 -8.05 -4.12 12.94
CA GLY A 34 -8.70 -4.80 11.83
C GLY A 34 -9.60 -3.89 10.98
N GLN A 35 -9.59 -2.58 11.24
CA GLN A 35 -10.40 -1.63 10.49
C GLN A 35 -9.79 -1.39 9.10
N PRO A 36 -10.61 -1.37 8.03
CA PRO A 36 -10.14 -1.07 6.70
C PRO A 36 -9.65 0.37 6.59
N GLN A 37 -8.42 0.54 6.11
CA GLN A 37 -7.79 1.82 5.80
C GLN A 37 -7.63 2.00 4.29
N ALA A 38 -7.70 3.24 3.83
CA ALA A 38 -7.62 3.60 2.43
C ALA A 38 -6.74 4.84 2.24
N LEU A 39 -5.62 4.68 1.56
CA LEU A 39 -4.64 5.73 1.30
C LEU A 39 -4.62 6.07 -0.19
N PRO A 40 -5.14 7.24 -0.61
CA PRO A 40 -5.04 7.70 -1.98
C PRO A 40 -3.59 8.09 -2.32
N VAL A 41 -3.19 7.81 -3.55
CA VAL A 41 -1.86 8.16 -4.08
C VAL A 41 -2.02 8.75 -5.48
N GLU A 42 -1.24 9.76 -5.81
CA GLU A 42 -1.25 10.40 -7.14
C GLU A 42 -0.91 9.40 -8.26
N GLY A 43 -1.53 9.57 -9.44
CA GLY A 43 -1.35 8.66 -10.58
C GLY A 43 0.06 8.66 -11.18
N SER A 44 0.84 9.70 -10.91
CA SER A 44 2.26 9.80 -11.28
C SER A 44 3.19 9.11 -10.27
N SER A 45 2.71 8.68 -9.11
CA SER A 45 3.54 8.00 -8.12
C SER A 45 3.75 6.54 -8.46
N ARG A 46 4.95 6.04 -8.14
CA ARG A 46 5.31 4.61 -8.25
C ARG A 46 5.62 4.01 -6.88
N GLU A 47 5.56 4.83 -5.83
CA GLU A 47 5.90 4.46 -4.47
C GLU A 47 5.00 5.18 -3.46
N VAL A 48 4.83 4.57 -2.30
CA VAL A 48 4.23 5.22 -1.13
C VAL A 48 4.74 4.57 0.15
N THR A 49 4.92 5.38 1.20
CA THR A 49 5.15 4.89 2.56
C THR A 49 3.83 4.90 3.33
N VAL A 50 3.44 3.74 3.85
CA VAL A 50 2.33 3.62 4.80
C VAL A 50 2.92 3.72 6.20
N ASN A 51 2.55 4.77 6.94
CA ASN A 51 3.05 5.05 8.29
C ASN A 51 2.04 4.64 9.38
N ASN A 52 2.43 4.80 10.64
CA ASN A 52 1.58 4.57 11.82
C ASN A 52 1.07 3.13 11.92
N LEU A 53 1.89 2.17 11.50
CA LEU A 53 1.62 0.75 11.67
C LEU A 53 2.06 0.29 13.05
N ALA A 54 1.42 -0.75 13.58
CA ALA A 54 1.83 -1.36 14.84
C ALA A 54 3.08 -2.22 14.60
N PRO A 55 4.03 -2.26 15.55
CA PRO A 55 5.22 -3.11 15.47
C PRO A 55 4.88 -4.60 15.54
N SER A 56 5.80 -5.42 15.04
CA SER A 56 5.72 -6.89 15.06
C SER A 56 4.42 -7.46 14.47
N ARG A 57 3.84 -6.80 13.46
CA ARG A 57 2.52 -7.15 12.94
C ARG A 57 2.54 -7.35 11.43
N ARG A 58 1.92 -8.44 10.98
CA ARG A 58 1.73 -8.72 9.56
C ARG A 58 0.58 -7.88 9.02
N TYR A 59 0.85 -7.19 7.91
CA TYR A 59 -0.10 -6.42 7.14
C TYR A 59 -0.20 -6.98 5.73
N LYS A 60 -1.43 -6.98 5.19
CA LYS A 60 -1.71 -7.21 3.77
C LYS A 60 -2.07 -5.88 3.14
N PHE A 61 -1.34 -5.51 2.08
CA PHE A 61 -1.59 -4.32 1.29
C PHE A 61 -2.16 -4.71 -0.07
N ASN A 62 -3.20 -3.99 -0.50
CA ASN A 62 -3.76 -4.08 -1.83
C ASN A 62 -3.60 -2.73 -2.54
N LEU A 63 -3.09 -2.74 -3.75
CA LEU A 63 -2.98 -1.56 -4.61
C LEU A 63 -3.97 -1.69 -5.77
N TYR A 64 -4.76 -0.63 -5.97
CA TYR A 64 -5.67 -0.49 -7.10
C TYR A 64 -5.26 0.71 -7.95
N GLY A 65 -5.26 0.56 -9.26
CA GLY A 65 -5.28 1.70 -10.19
C GLY A 65 -6.69 2.23 -10.35
N VAL A 66 -6.85 3.55 -10.39
CA VAL A 66 -8.14 4.24 -10.50
C VAL A 66 -8.21 5.04 -11.82
N SER A 67 -9.28 4.87 -12.57
CA SER A 67 -9.58 5.64 -13.78
C SER A 67 -11.04 6.08 -13.74
N GLY A 68 -11.29 7.38 -13.55
CA GLY A 68 -12.60 7.93 -13.24
C GLY A 68 -13.24 7.23 -12.03
N ARG A 69 -14.35 6.52 -12.25
CA ARG A 69 -15.08 5.77 -11.21
C ARG A 69 -14.73 4.28 -11.15
N LYS A 70 -13.82 3.81 -12.00
CA LYS A 70 -13.44 2.39 -12.08
C LYS A 70 -12.16 2.12 -11.30
N ARG A 71 -12.05 0.92 -10.73
CA ARG A 71 -10.84 0.39 -10.10
C ARG A 71 -10.37 -0.84 -10.85
N SER A 72 -9.06 -1.02 -10.97
CA SER A 72 -8.46 -2.26 -11.47
C SER A 72 -8.71 -3.43 -10.51
N SER A 73 -8.36 -4.65 -10.93
CA SER A 73 -8.08 -5.72 -9.98
C SER A 73 -6.91 -5.33 -9.07
N PRO A 74 -6.88 -5.78 -7.80
CA PRO A 74 -5.80 -5.45 -6.90
C PRO A 74 -4.51 -6.19 -7.24
N LEU A 75 -3.39 -5.52 -7.03
CA LEU A 75 -2.12 -6.18 -6.72
C LEU A 75 -1.99 -6.28 -5.21
N SER A 76 -1.62 -7.45 -4.70
CA SER A 76 -1.46 -7.67 -3.26
C SER A 76 -0.02 -7.97 -2.88
N THR A 77 0.38 -7.55 -1.68
CA THR A 77 1.62 -7.99 -1.03
C THR A 77 1.43 -8.01 0.49
N ASP A 78 2.30 -8.73 1.19
CA ASP A 78 2.33 -8.77 2.65
C ASP A 78 3.67 -8.26 3.17
N ALA A 79 3.66 -7.59 4.33
CA ALA A 79 4.87 -7.22 5.07
C ALA A 79 4.63 -7.39 6.57
N THR A 80 5.69 -7.70 7.32
CA THR A 80 5.63 -7.73 8.79
C THR A 80 6.52 -6.63 9.32
N THR A 81 5.95 -5.67 10.05
CA THR A 81 6.70 -4.59 10.69
C THR A 81 7.71 -5.14 11.69
N ALA A 82 8.85 -4.45 11.83
CA ALA A 82 9.87 -4.83 12.80
C ALA A 82 9.35 -4.67 14.24
N SER A 83 10.05 -5.26 15.20
CA SER A 83 9.80 -4.99 16.62
C SER A 83 10.17 -3.56 16.98
N LEU A 84 9.48 -3.00 17.98
CA LEU A 84 9.87 -1.72 18.57
C LEU A 84 11.23 -1.90 19.26
N THR A 85 12.22 -1.10 18.86
CA THR A 85 13.55 -1.03 19.49
C THR A 85 13.64 0.16 20.43
#